data_AF-A0A9N9D383-F1
#
_entry.id   AF-A0A9N9D383-F1
#
_cell.length_a   1.000
_cell.length_b   1.000
_cell.length_c   1.000
_cell.angle_alpha   90.00
_cell.angle_beta   90.00
_cell.angle_gamma   90.00
#
_symmetry.space_group_name_H-M   'P 1'
#
loop_
_entity.id
_entity.type
_entity.pdbx_description
1 polymer ?
#
loop_
_entity_poly.entity_id
_entity_poly.type
_entity_poly.pdbx_seq_one_letter_code
_entity_poly.pdbx_strand_id
1 'polypeptide(L)'
;MDMSLPPSSSYNGNNNRAGVRFTYGQTRTILSQDFDSLLTDSYSPSKYDDDSEMEIELESKRKSFKSIHELREQGENKRFTDEIEYILDGIREAQPVNVRRASVLVLAQKLLKTEFMTKIRSHHYIPKLYDTLVTQDDTIVRCCFAFVVCLMIEDRRNSEFFAGKAEFTRLVTEFLTFQSDPLREDLSKSSWKKTEKSLIGELKEIICRSDIFSDKKEISLKSIALRSLSSLISYKTKYEDVIKKRIRACDGLSIVARILKDELVPVKKLLLAFEKGKTSKIKQKLLLNFERVEQCLGILENVTAFCPENQLIIVNHEKDILPMLLEFLLYCHLESCDSNAENPSIALECLLGCLRVLINLTHDNQQCCRDVGKSPGMVILMRLATVGQLPSRQSINYNKINTEKEEGIEESVEATKFDVLLLSIGLLINLVEIDSGNQDEFRKIEQNPNCPGTRSCLRLCTCSSRKSAVSCLVSLYNHQIEKGDDKTDSNIVAAYMAILIGLLIKDNKANQELRLPGNSVQSLINLLQDFVKFHELVGGEASTIGNSGQNSVDLDAFLDDDDNHHSSGGITGVAASGGGNVMLQRSPQNQQQQSNGRNIGDSFLEIVDSLKAFEQKRLGGVSNS
;
A
#
# COMPACT_ATOMS: atom_id res chain seq x y z
N MET A 1 -14.66 -22.60 74.08
CA MET A 1 -13.30 -22.06 74.28
C MET A 1 -13.32 -20.63 73.78
N ASP A 2 -13.42 -19.74 74.76
CA ASP A 2 -13.13 -18.30 74.83
C ASP A 2 -12.55 -17.60 73.59
N MET A 3 -13.25 -16.59 73.07
CA MET A 3 -13.17 -15.12 73.39
C MET A 3 -11.97 -14.47 72.67
N SER A 4 -12.04 -13.33 71.98
CA SER A 4 -12.81 -12.08 72.16
C SER A 4 -12.68 -11.25 70.87
N LEU A 5 -13.77 -10.83 70.19
CA LEU A 5 -14.50 -9.54 70.28
C LEU A 5 -13.85 -8.31 69.57
N PRO A 6 -14.67 -7.34 69.09
CA PRO A 6 -14.53 -6.64 67.81
C PRO A 6 -14.46 -5.08 68.02
N PRO A 7 -14.72 -4.21 67.01
CA PRO A 7 -14.30 -2.80 67.03
C PRO A 7 -15.37 -1.82 67.56
N SER A 8 -14.91 -0.64 68.01
CA SER A 8 -15.73 0.55 68.29
C SER A 8 -14.95 1.79 67.84
N SER A 9 -15.42 2.59 66.85
CA SER A 9 -16.43 3.67 66.95
C SER A 9 -15.84 4.91 67.67
N SER A 10 -16.10 6.18 67.35
CA SER A 10 -17.21 6.82 66.64
C SER A 10 -17.05 8.37 66.61
N TYR A 11 -17.92 9.01 65.82
CA TYR A 11 -18.38 10.43 65.84
C TYR A 11 -17.52 11.54 65.22
N ASN A 12 -18.09 12.63 64.66
CA ASN A 12 -19.25 12.92 63.78
C ASN A 12 -19.24 14.45 63.58
N GLY A 13 -19.71 14.93 62.42
CA GLY A 13 -20.61 16.11 62.38
C GLY A 13 -20.07 17.52 62.07
N ASN A 14 -20.13 17.87 60.78
CA ASN A 14 -20.73 19.06 60.14
C ASN A 14 -20.29 20.53 60.40
N ASN A 15 -20.04 21.19 59.24
CA ASN A 15 -20.40 22.55 58.78
C ASN A 15 -19.79 23.75 59.55
N ASN A 16 -19.20 24.78 58.92
CA ASN A 16 -19.63 25.51 57.72
C ASN A 16 -18.49 26.42 57.18
N ARG A 17 -18.67 26.86 55.92
CA ARG A 17 -17.87 27.77 55.08
C ARG A 17 -17.08 28.92 55.77
N ALA A 18 -15.80 29.03 55.43
CA ALA A 18 -15.09 30.30 55.20
C ALA A 18 -13.88 30.04 54.27
N GLY A 19 -13.76 30.83 53.20
CA GLY A 19 -12.88 30.54 52.07
C GLY A 19 -11.39 30.65 52.38
N VAL A 20 -10.60 29.70 51.87
CA VAL A 20 -9.16 29.84 51.66
C VAL A 20 -8.75 29.07 50.39
N ARG A 21 -7.81 29.70 49.68
CA ARG A 21 -7.22 29.44 48.37
C ARG A 21 -6.75 28.00 48.11
N PHE A 22 -6.99 27.53 46.88
CA PHE A 22 -6.26 26.43 46.27
C PHE A 22 -4.84 26.89 45.90
N THR A 23 -3.82 26.24 46.43
CA THR A 23 -2.44 26.34 45.91
C THR A 23 -2.19 25.24 44.89
N TYR A 24 -2.33 25.61 43.62
CA TYR A 24 -1.58 25.02 42.50
C TYR A 24 -0.14 25.53 42.58
N GLY A 25 0.84 24.63 42.60
CA GLY A 25 2.26 24.97 42.59
C GLY A 25 2.91 24.54 41.28
N GLN A 26 2.65 25.28 40.19
CA GLN A 26 3.42 25.16 38.95
C GLN A 26 3.75 26.56 38.45
N THR A 27 4.94 27.10 38.80
CA THR A 27 5.66 28.05 37.94
C THR A 27 7.13 28.18 38.31
N ARG A 28 7.92 28.34 37.25
CA ARG A 28 9.36 28.67 37.15
C ARG A 28 9.86 29.69 38.17
N THR A 29 11.16 29.67 38.47
CA THR A 29 12.21 30.64 37.99
C THR A 29 13.35 30.80 39.05
N ILE A 30 14.58 30.95 38.55
CA ILE A 30 15.78 31.59 39.15
C ILE A 30 16.53 30.83 40.26
N LEU A 31 17.69 30.29 39.88
CA LEU A 31 18.93 30.45 40.65
C LEU A 31 20.09 30.52 39.64
N SER A 32 20.24 31.70 39.04
CA SER A 32 21.52 32.16 38.51
C SER A 32 22.47 32.28 39.70
N GLN A 33 23.38 31.33 39.87
CA GLN A 33 24.57 31.55 40.67
C GLN A 33 25.63 32.13 39.74
N ASP A 34 25.69 33.46 39.76
CA ASP A 34 26.73 34.28 39.17
C ASP A 34 28.09 33.87 39.79
N PHE A 35 28.88 33.11 39.04
CA PHE A 35 30.27 32.80 39.38
C PHE A 35 31.28 33.71 38.63
N ASP A 36 30.80 34.84 38.09
CA ASP A 36 31.61 35.81 37.34
C ASP A 36 31.83 37.15 38.07
N SER A 37 31.35 37.31 39.31
CA SER A 37 31.42 38.61 40.04
C SER A 37 32.53 38.70 41.10
N LEU A 38 33.69 38.05 40.90
CA LEU A 38 34.81 38.09 41.87
C LEU A 38 36.14 38.66 41.35
N LEU A 39 36.16 39.38 40.22
CA LEU A 39 37.40 40.00 39.72
C LEU A 39 37.22 41.45 39.21
N THR A 40 36.39 42.24 39.87
CA THR A 40 36.40 43.69 39.66
C THR A 40 36.49 44.40 40.99
N ASP A 41 37.73 44.66 41.43
CA ASP A 41 38.01 45.85 42.22
C ASP A 41 39.43 46.37 41.93
N SER A 42 39.47 47.65 41.54
CA SER A 42 40.60 48.59 41.58
C SER A 42 41.73 48.40 40.56
N TYR A 43 41.88 49.32 39.60
CA TYR A 43 43.05 50.21 39.47
C TYR A 43 42.90 51.17 38.26
N SER A 44 43.23 52.45 38.48
CA SER A 44 43.26 53.53 37.48
C SER A 44 44.32 53.33 36.38
N PRO A 45 44.17 54.00 35.22
CA PRO A 45 44.92 53.67 34.01
C PRO A 45 46.34 54.25 34.01
N SER A 46 47.35 53.40 33.84
CA SER A 46 48.67 53.83 33.39
C SER A 46 49.27 52.84 32.39
N LYS A 47 49.50 53.36 31.17
CA LYS A 47 50.45 53.00 30.11
C LYS A 47 51.13 51.62 30.11
N TYR A 48 51.21 51.09 28.88
CA TYR A 48 52.19 50.20 28.25
C TYR A 48 51.63 48.86 27.76
N ASP A 49 51.51 48.80 26.42
CA ASP A 49 51.88 47.74 25.48
C ASP A 49 51.51 46.26 25.71
N ASP A 50 50.84 45.74 24.67
CA ASP A 50 50.97 44.39 24.08
C ASP A 50 50.37 43.18 24.84
N ASP A 51 49.08 42.91 24.63
CA ASP A 51 48.40 41.69 25.12
C ASP A 51 47.38 41.11 24.10
N SER A 52 47.58 41.35 22.81
CA SER A 52 46.65 40.86 21.76
C SER A 52 46.84 39.38 21.36
N GLU A 53 47.97 38.75 21.73
CA GLU A 53 48.24 37.34 21.40
C GLU A 53 47.70 36.35 22.44
N MET A 54 47.62 36.73 23.72
CA MET A 54 47.21 35.82 24.80
C MET A 54 45.68 35.56 24.81
N GLU A 55 44.89 36.56 24.40
CA GLU A 55 43.43 36.47 24.33
C GLU A 55 42.96 35.58 23.15
N ILE A 56 43.70 35.63 22.03
CA ILE A 56 43.50 34.73 20.86
C ILE A 56 43.85 33.28 21.23
N GLU A 57 44.89 33.05 22.03
CA GLU A 57 45.28 31.71 22.46
C GLU A 57 44.26 31.08 23.42
N LEU A 58 43.65 31.88 24.30
CA LEU A 58 42.58 31.46 25.22
C LEU A 58 41.25 31.19 24.51
N GLU A 59 40.88 31.96 23.48
CA GLU A 59 39.73 31.68 22.63
C GLU A 59 39.93 30.46 21.71
N SER A 60 41.17 30.24 21.23
CA SER A 60 41.51 29.02 20.49
C SER A 60 41.45 27.77 21.39
N LYS A 61 41.86 27.88 22.67
CA LYS A 61 41.73 26.82 23.68
C LYS A 61 40.28 26.58 24.07
N ARG A 62 39.44 27.62 24.19
CA ARG A 62 37.98 27.47 24.40
C ARG A 62 37.27 26.78 23.23
N LYS A 63 37.70 27.02 21.99
CA LYS A 63 37.25 26.26 20.80
C LYS A 63 37.81 24.83 20.74
N SER A 64 38.84 24.50 21.53
CA SER A 64 39.45 23.16 21.62
C SER A 64 38.82 22.26 22.70
N PHE A 65 38.00 22.78 23.61
CA PHE A 65 37.33 21.95 24.61
C PHE A 65 36.07 21.35 24.00
N LYS A 66 36.21 20.12 23.51
CA LYS A 66 35.07 19.28 23.13
C LYS A 66 34.12 19.19 24.32
N SER A 67 32.85 19.49 24.10
CA SER A 67 31.82 19.39 25.12
C SER A 67 31.75 17.95 25.66
N ILE A 68 31.37 17.77 26.94
CA ILE A 68 31.19 16.43 27.53
C ILE A 68 30.23 15.58 26.69
N HIS A 69 29.20 16.20 26.10
CA HIS A 69 28.28 15.53 25.19
C HIS A 69 28.97 15.05 23.91
N GLU A 70 29.80 15.91 23.31
CA GLU A 70 30.55 15.61 22.08
C GLU A 70 31.59 14.50 22.29
N LEU A 71 32.26 14.48 23.44
CA LEU A 71 33.20 13.41 23.80
C LEU A 71 32.49 12.07 24.01
N ARG A 72 31.29 12.08 24.60
CA ARG A 72 30.47 10.87 24.74
C ARG A 72 30.03 10.34 23.39
N GLU A 73 29.53 11.22 22.53
CA GLU A 73 29.10 10.89 21.17
C GLU A 73 30.25 10.33 20.32
N GLN A 74 31.44 10.94 20.40
CA GLN A 74 32.65 10.42 19.74
C GLN A 74 33.06 9.03 20.27
N GLY A 75 32.96 8.81 21.58
CA GLY A 75 33.21 7.51 22.20
C GLY A 75 32.22 6.44 21.72
N GLU A 76 30.94 6.79 21.61
CA GLU A 76 29.89 5.89 21.08
C GLU A 76 30.07 5.58 19.59
N ASN A 77 30.43 6.57 18.78
CA ASN A 77 30.68 6.39 17.34
C ASN A 77 31.92 5.54 17.09
N LYS A 78 32.97 5.69 17.91
CA LYS A 78 34.14 4.81 17.86
C LYS A 78 33.77 3.36 18.18
N ARG A 79 33.04 3.14 19.29
CA ARG A 79 32.56 1.79 19.65
C ARG A 79 31.72 1.14 18.56
N PHE A 80 30.82 1.91 17.94
CA PHE A 80 30.03 1.44 16.81
C PHE A 80 30.93 1.07 15.60
N THR A 81 31.91 1.90 15.28
CA THR A 81 32.84 1.67 14.16
C THR A 81 33.67 0.40 14.38
N ASP A 82 34.25 0.24 15.57
CA ASP A 82 35.03 -0.95 15.92
C ASP A 82 34.15 -2.22 15.86
N GLU A 83 32.89 -2.11 16.29
CA GLU A 83 31.93 -3.22 16.25
C GLU A 83 31.54 -3.62 14.82
N ILE A 84 31.20 -2.66 13.95
CA ILE A 84 30.79 -2.98 12.57
C ILE A 84 31.97 -3.47 11.73
N GLU A 85 33.18 -2.94 11.94
CA GLU A 85 34.39 -3.39 11.26
C GLU A 85 34.79 -4.80 11.69
N TYR A 86 34.66 -5.13 12.98
CA TYR A 86 34.86 -6.49 13.48
C TYR A 86 33.88 -7.49 12.84
N ILE A 87 32.60 -7.12 12.76
CA ILE A 87 31.58 -7.93 12.08
C ILE A 87 31.94 -8.12 10.60
N LEU A 88 32.28 -7.03 9.89
CA LEU A 88 32.67 -7.08 8.49
C LEU A 88 33.90 -7.98 8.26
N ASP A 89 34.93 -7.88 9.10
CA ASP A 89 36.12 -8.74 9.00
C ASP A 89 35.78 -10.21 9.18
N GLY A 90 34.85 -10.52 10.11
CA GLY A 90 34.35 -11.87 10.33
C GLY A 90 33.53 -12.45 9.18
N ILE A 91 32.96 -11.63 8.29
CA ILE A 91 32.13 -12.06 7.14
C ILE A 91 32.99 -12.32 5.89
N ARG A 92 34.22 -11.78 5.83
CA ARG A 92 35.11 -11.92 4.66
C ARG A 92 35.34 -13.38 4.27
N GLU A 93 35.45 -13.64 2.98
CA GLU A 93 35.64 -15.00 2.43
C GLU A 93 36.86 -15.74 2.98
N ALA A 94 37.90 -15.00 3.37
CA ALA A 94 39.11 -15.54 3.98
C ALA A 94 38.85 -16.22 5.34
N GLN A 95 37.74 -15.88 6.00
CA GLN A 95 37.39 -16.45 7.30
C GLN A 95 36.75 -17.84 7.17
N PRO A 96 36.95 -18.73 8.17
CA PRO A 96 36.28 -20.02 8.21
C PRO A 96 34.76 -19.87 8.14
N VAL A 97 34.08 -20.81 7.46
CA VAL A 97 32.62 -20.78 7.24
C VAL A 97 31.83 -20.59 8.54
N ASN A 98 32.25 -21.23 9.64
CA ASN A 98 31.58 -21.09 10.94
C ASN A 98 31.69 -19.67 11.53
N VAL A 99 32.83 -19.01 11.34
CA VAL A 99 33.03 -17.62 11.75
C VAL A 99 32.12 -16.71 10.92
N ARG A 100 32.11 -16.90 9.59
CA ARG A 100 31.21 -16.17 8.68
C ARG A 100 29.74 -16.32 9.08
N ARG A 101 29.26 -17.55 9.28
CA ARG A 101 27.88 -17.84 9.70
C ARG A 101 27.51 -17.11 11.00
N ALA A 102 28.37 -17.17 12.02
CA ALA A 102 28.15 -16.50 13.29
C ALA A 102 28.15 -14.96 13.14
N SER A 103 29.09 -14.40 12.39
CA SER A 103 29.19 -12.95 12.21
C SER A 103 27.99 -12.36 11.47
N VAL A 104 27.46 -13.02 10.44
CA VAL A 104 26.24 -12.55 9.75
C VAL A 104 25.01 -12.69 10.65
N LEU A 105 24.95 -13.70 11.51
CA LEU A 105 23.87 -13.85 12.49
C LEU A 105 23.88 -12.71 13.52
N VAL A 106 25.06 -12.37 14.05
CA VAL A 106 25.25 -11.22 14.95
C VAL A 106 24.85 -9.92 14.25
N LEU A 107 25.23 -9.75 12.98
CA LEU A 107 24.80 -8.60 12.17
C LEU A 107 23.26 -8.52 12.08
N ALA A 108 22.59 -9.63 11.74
CA ALA A 108 21.14 -9.68 11.66
C ALA A 108 20.46 -9.30 12.98
N GLN A 109 20.99 -9.78 14.12
CA GLN A 109 20.49 -9.42 15.44
C GLN A 109 20.69 -7.94 15.76
N LYS A 110 21.85 -7.36 15.42
CA LYS A 110 22.16 -5.95 15.68
C LYS A 110 21.30 -5.01 14.84
N LEU A 111 21.01 -5.38 13.60
CA LEU A 111 20.17 -4.62 12.68
C LEU A 111 18.71 -4.49 13.12
N LEU A 112 18.23 -5.33 14.04
CA LEU A 112 16.91 -5.15 14.65
C LEU A 112 16.83 -3.87 15.51
N LYS A 113 17.97 -3.31 15.93
CA LYS A 113 18.00 -2.06 16.68
C LYS A 113 17.98 -0.86 15.74
N THR A 114 16.93 -0.03 15.84
CA THR A 114 16.75 1.18 15.02
C THR A 114 17.94 2.15 15.10
N GLU A 115 18.55 2.30 16.27
CA GLU A 115 19.75 3.12 16.47
C GLU A 115 20.95 2.59 15.66
N PHE A 116 21.15 1.28 15.66
CA PHE A 116 22.25 0.64 14.93
C PHE A 116 22.06 0.75 13.41
N MET A 117 20.84 0.52 12.91
CA MET A 117 20.52 0.70 11.50
C MET A 117 20.69 2.16 11.05
N THR A 118 20.31 3.12 11.90
CA THR A 118 20.51 4.55 11.65
C THR A 118 22.00 4.91 11.54
N LYS A 119 22.85 4.37 12.42
CA LYS A 119 24.32 4.55 12.36
C LYS A 119 24.94 3.88 11.11
N ILE A 120 24.49 2.68 10.73
CA ILE A 120 24.94 2.03 9.48
C ILE A 120 24.67 2.91 8.26
N ARG A 121 23.49 3.55 8.22
CA ARG A 121 23.13 4.46 7.14
C ARG A 121 23.95 5.74 7.17
N SER A 122 24.05 6.42 8.31
CA SER A 122 24.76 7.71 8.42
C SER A 122 26.26 7.60 8.16
N HIS A 123 26.86 6.45 8.48
CA HIS A 123 28.28 6.17 8.22
C HIS A 123 28.53 5.44 6.88
N HIS A 124 27.52 5.32 6.01
CA HIS A 124 27.63 4.73 4.67
C HIS A 124 28.16 3.28 4.62
N TYR A 125 27.78 2.45 5.59
CA TYR A 125 28.18 1.03 5.63
C TYR A 125 27.30 0.10 4.77
N ILE A 126 26.11 0.54 4.34
CA ILE A 126 25.18 -0.28 3.53
C ILE A 126 25.86 -0.84 2.26
N PRO A 127 26.56 -0.04 1.43
CA PRO A 127 27.23 -0.58 0.24
C PRO A 127 28.29 -1.62 0.58
N LYS A 128 29.11 -1.36 1.60
CA LYS A 128 30.17 -2.28 2.05
C LYS A 128 29.59 -3.62 2.53
N LEU A 129 28.51 -3.59 3.30
CA LEU A 129 27.82 -4.78 3.79
C LEU A 129 27.24 -5.58 2.62
N TYR A 130 26.56 -4.92 1.70
CA TYR A 130 25.98 -5.56 0.51
C TYR A 130 27.05 -6.22 -0.37
N ASP A 131 28.10 -5.48 -0.72
CA ASP A 131 29.16 -5.97 -1.61
C ASP A 131 29.97 -7.11 -0.96
N THR A 132 30.05 -7.18 0.37
CA THR A 132 30.70 -8.30 1.09
C THR A 132 29.82 -9.55 1.16
N LEU A 133 28.51 -9.37 1.32
CA LEU A 133 27.56 -10.48 1.50
C LEU A 133 27.14 -11.12 0.18
N VAL A 134 27.10 -10.36 -0.92
CA VAL A 134 26.69 -10.86 -2.24
C VAL A 134 27.64 -11.92 -2.81
N THR A 135 28.91 -11.92 -2.40
CA THR A 135 29.91 -12.87 -2.88
C THR A 135 29.90 -14.21 -2.11
N GLN A 136 29.04 -14.34 -1.09
CA GLN A 136 29.02 -15.51 -0.22
C GLN A 136 28.18 -16.66 -0.81
N ASP A 137 28.73 -17.87 -0.78
CA ASP A 137 28.08 -19.08 -1.32
C ASP A 137 27.46 -20.02 -0.27
N ASP A 138 27.78 -19.83 1.02
CA ASP A 138 27.25 -20.69 2.07
C ASP A 138 25.73 -20.49 2.26
N THR A 139 24.98 -21.60 2.29
CA THR A 139 23.51 -21.58 2.38
C THR A 139 22.98 -20.82 3.60
N ILE A 140 23.57 -21.03 4.78
CA ILE A 140 23.11 -20.36 6.01
C ILE A 140 23.44 -18.87 5.95
N VAL A 141 24.64 -18.51 5.46
CA VAL A 141 25.01 -17.11 5.22
C VAL A 141 24.04 -16.46 4.24
N ARG A 142 23.65 -17.14 3.15
CA ARG A 142 22.66 -16.62 2.19
C ARG A 142 21.27 -16.44 2.80
N CYS A 143 20.82 -17.33 3.68
CA CYS A 143 19.57 -17.15 4.43
C CYS A 143 19.63 -15.92 5.35
N CYS A 144 20.72 -15.76 6.12
CA CYS A 144 20.91 -14.57 6.95
C CYS A 144 20.98 -13.31 6.09
N PHE A 145 21.69 -13.36 4.96
CA PHE A 145 21.82 -12.25 4.03
C PHE A 145 20.47 -11.82 3.45
N ALA A 146 19.61 -12.76 3.05
CA ALA A 146 18.26 -12.45 2.59
C ALA A 146 17.47 -11.66 3.63
N PHE A 147 17.58 -12.03 4.91
CA PHE A 147 16.92 -11.32 6.00
C PHE A 147 17.55 -9.94 6.29
N VAL A 148 18.90 -9.86 6.31
CA VAL A 148 19.64 -8.59 6.47
C VAL A 148 19.26 -7.60 5.38
N VAL A 149 19.20 -8.05 4.13
CA VAL A 149 18.74 -7.26 2.98
C VAL A 149 17.31 -6.81 3.17
N CYS A 150 16.42 -7.70 3.61
CA CYS A 150 15.03 -7.37 3.88
C CYS A 150 14.95 -6.21 4.89
N LEU A 151 15.64 -6.29 6.02
CA LEU A 151 15.70 -5.20 7.01
C LEU A 151 16.22 -3.89 6.41
N MET A 152 17.22 -3.96 5.53
CA MET A 152 17.80 -2.77 4.92
C MET A 152 16.88 -2.12 3.88
N ILE A 153 16.17 -2.90 3.07
CA ILE A 153 15.27 -2.37 2.03
C ILE A 153 13.98 -1.80 2.61
N GLU A 154 13.50 -2.29 3.77
CA GLU A 154 12.32 -1.73 4.45
C GLU A 154 12.46 -0.24 4.80
N ASP A 155 13.71 0.25 4.98
CA ASP A 155 13.94 1.68 5.07
C ASP A 155 13.95 2.29 3.67
N ARG A 156 12.87 3.01 3.33
CA ARG A 156 12.68 3.72 2.05
C ARG A 156 13.90 4.54 1.63
N ARG A 157 14.69 5.09 2.56
CA ARG A 157 15.90 5.88 2.27
C ARG A 157 16.99 5.08 1.58
N ASN A 158 16.98 3.74 1.73
CA ASN A 158 17.96 2.85 1.12
C ASN A 158 17.50 2.31 -0.24
N SER A 159 16.23 2.53 -0.60
CA SER A 159 15.63 1.96 -1.81
C SER A 159 16.39 2.31 -3.09
N GLU A 160 16.87 3.55 -3.23
CA GLU A 160 17.63 3.98 -4.40
C GLU A 160 18.95 3.22 -4.58
N PHE A 161 19.63 2.88 -3.49
CA PHE A 161 20.88 2.12 -3.55
C PHE A 161 20.63 0.71 -4.11
N PHE A 162 19.65 0.00 -3.56
CA PHE A 162 19.31 -1.36 -3.98
C PHE A 162 18.69 -1.38 -5.40
N ALA A 163 17.86 -0.38 -5.73
CA ALA A 163 17.31 -0.21 -7.06
C ALA A 163 18.39 0.05 -8.12
N GLY A 164 19.48 0.74 -7.75
CA GLY A 164 20.62 0.96 -8.64
C GLY A 164 21.40 -0.33 -8.98
N LYS A 165 21.49 -1.28 -8.05
CA LYS A 165 22.30 -2.51 -8.17
C LYS A 165 21.57 -3.60 -8.98
N ALA A 166 22.07 -3.92 -10.17
CA ALA A 166 21.45 -4.93 -11.05
C ALA A 166 21.41 -6.34 -10.43
N GLU A 167 22.49 -6.72 -9.75
CA GLU A 167 22.62 -8.03 -9.09
C GLU A 167 21.61 -8.23 -7.96
N PHE A 168 21.03 -7.15 -7.42
CA PHE A 168 20.06 -7.23 -6.34
C PHE A 168 18.78 -7.95 -6.79
N THR A 169 18.21 -7.54 -7.92
CA THR A 169 16.99 -8.15 -8.45
C THR A 169 17.21 -9.62 -8.79
N ARG A 170 18.39 -9.96 -9.34
CA ARG A 170 18.78 -11.35 -9.62
C ARG A 170 18.86 -12.17 -8.34
N LEU A 171 19.58 -11.67 -7.33
CA LEU A 171 19.73 -12.32 -6.03
C LEU A 171 18.37 -12.58 -5.35
N VAL A 172 17.49 -11.58 -5.30
CA VAL A 172 16.17 -11.74 -4.69
C VAL A 172 15.34 -12.78 -5.45
N THR A 173 15.46 -12.81 -6.78
CA THR A 173 14.78 -13.82 -7.62
C THR A 173 15.34 -15.23 -7.40
N GLU A 174 16.64 -15.38 -7.19
CA GLU A 174 17.27 -16.66 -6.83
C GLU A 174 16.70 -17.21 -5.52
N PHE A 175 16.53 -16.35 -4.50
CA PHE A 175 15.91 -16.73 -3.24
C PHE A 175 14.46 -17.21 -3.38
N LEU A 176 13.70 -16.72 -4.37
CA LEU A 176 12.35 -17.21 -4.67
C LEU A 176 12.34 -18.63 -5.25
N THR A 177 13.41 -19.02 -5.95
CA THR A 177 13.54 -20.33 -6.62
C THR A 177 14.23 -21.40 -5.77
N PHE A 178 14.66 -21.05 -4.56
CA PHE A 178 15.41 -21.94 -3.69
C PHE A 178 14.60 -23.20 -3.36
N GLN A 179 15.10 -24.38 -3.77
CA GLN A 179 14.33 -25.64 -3.70
C GLN A 179 14.22 -26.20 -2.28
N SER A 180 15.31 -26.19 -1.52
CA SER A 180 15.37 -26.66 -0.13
C SER A 180 15.48 -25.47 0.81
N ASP A 181 14.33 -25.02 1.34
CA ASP A 181 14.28 -23.87 2.25
C ASP A 181 14.65 -24.29 3.69
N PRO A 182 15.84 -23.92 4.21
CA PRO A 182 16.26 -24.30 5.55
C PRO A 182 15.37 -23.70 6.64
N LEU A 183 14.66 -22.59 6.34
CA LEU A 183 13.77 -21.94 7.28
C LEU A 183 12.43 -22.69 7.43
N ARG A 184 12.03 -23.49 6.44
CA ARG A 184 10.81 -24.32 6.51
C ARG A 184 11.04 -25.74 6.97
N GLU A 185 12.25 -26.28 6.82
CA GLU A 185 12.53 -27.66 7.22
C GLU A 185 12.31 -27.91 8.72
N ASP A 186 11.73 -29.08 9.02
CA ASP A 186 11.68 -29.62 10.38
C ASP A 186 13.12 -29.98 10.80
N LEU A 187 13.70 -29.12 11.64
CA LEU A 187 15.07 -29.27 12.10
C LEU A 187 15.30 -30.63 12.77
N SER A 188 14.27 -31.25 13.37
CA SER A 188 14.40 -32.56 14.00
C SER A 188 14.65 -33.69 12.99
N LYS A 189 14.11 -33.58 11.77
CA LYS A 189 14.18 -34.60 10.70
C LYS A 189 15.17 -34.28 9.59
N SER A 190 15.70 -33.06 9.57
CA SER A 190 16.66 -32.61 8.56
C SER A 190 18.06 -33.26 8.70
N SER A 191 18.80 -33.31 7.58
CA SER A 191 20.16 -33.86 7.48
C SER A 191 21.27 -32.89 7.96
N TRP A 192 20.92 -31.69 8.41
CA TRP A 192 21.87 -30.68 8.88
C TRP A 192 22.68 -31.14 10.09
N LYS A 193 23.89 -30.62 10.28
CA LYS A 193 24.69 -30.88 11.48
C LYS A 193 24.06 -30.21 12.71
N LYS A 194 24.36 -30.69 13.91
CA LYS A 194 23.82 -30.12 15.17
C LYS A 194 24.09 -28.61 15.31
N THR A 195 25.28 -28.16 14.92
CA THR A 195 25.67 -26.73 14.93
C THR A 195 24.87 -25.91 13.92
N GLU A 196 24.63 -26.44 12.73
CA GLU A 196 23.83 -25.80 11.67
C GLU A 196 22.36 -25.68 12.07
N LYS A 197 21.79 -26.72 12.67
CA LYS A 197 20.43 -26.68 13.24
C LYS A 197 20.29 -25.59 14.31
N SER A 198 21.32 -25.42 15.16
CA SER A 198 21.33 -24.36 16.18
C SER A 198 21.32 -22.97 15.54
N LEU A 199 22.17 -22.74 14.53
CA LEU A 199 22.26 -21.45 13.83
C LEU A 199 20.96 -21.12 13.07
N ILE A 200 20.37 -22.10 12.41
CA ILE A 200 19.08 -21.92 11.71
C ILE A 200 17.97 -21.63 12.73
N GLY A 201 17.96 -22.33 13.87
CA GLY A 201 17.00 -22.06 14.96
C GLY A 201 17.11 -20.65 15.52
N GLU A 202 18.33 -20.18 15.77
CA GLU A 202 18.60 -18.82 16.24
C GLU A 202 18.21 -17.77 15.18
N LEU A 203 18.49 -18.03 13.90
CA LEU A 203 18.04 -17.16 12.81
C LEU A 203 16.50 -17.06 12.77
N LYS A 204 15.77 -18.17 12.91
CA LYS A 204 14.29 -18.14 12.98
C LYS A 204 13.81 -17.28 14.14
N GLU A 205 14.43 -17.41 15.31
CA GLU A 205 14.09 -16.60 16.48
C GLU A 205 14.36 -15.10 16.24
N ILE A 206 15.50 -14.75 15.64
CA ILE A 206 15.83 -13.36 15.27
C ILE A 206 14.78 -12.81 14.29
N ILE A 207 14.37 -13.59 13.29
CA ILE A 207 13.34 -13.16 12.32
C ILE A 207 12.00 -12.92 13.03
N CYS A 208 11.57 -13.82 13.92
CA CYS A 208 10.33 -13.65 14.69
C CYS A 208 10.35 -12.43 15.63
N ARG A 209 11.53 -11.97 16.07
CA ARG A 209 11.67 -10.74 16.88
C ARG A 209 11.55 -9.46 16.06
N SER A 210 11.58 -9.54 14.73
CA SER A 210 11.41 -8.37 13.88
C SER A 210 9.94 -7.99 13.72
N ASP A 211 9.66 -6.69 13.64
CA ASP A 211 8.32 -6.15 13.41
C ASP A 211 7.73 -6.57 12.05
N ILE A 212 8.56 -7.06 11.13
CA ILE A 212 8.16 -7.49 9.78
C ILE A 212 7.52 -8.89 9.80
N PHE A 213 7.95 -9.76 10.71
CA PHE A 213 7.56 -11.17 10.74
C PHE A 213 7.03 -11.62 12.12
N SER A 214 6.72 -10.70 13.04
CA SER A 214 6.35 -10.97 14.44
C SER A 214 5.14 -11.89 14.60
N ASP A 215 4.13 -11.74 13.75
CA ASP A 215 2.86 -12.48 13.86
C ASP A 215 2.79 -13.73 12.97
N LYS A 216 3.90 -14.09 12.31
CA LYS A 216 3.87 -15.12 11.26
C LYS A 216 4.13 -16.52 11.81
N LYS A 217 3.15 -17.40 11.59
CA LYS A 217 3.21 -18.82 11.99
C LYS A 217 4.24 -19.64 11.20
N GLU A 218 4.56 -19.21 9.97
CA GLU A 218 5.55 -19.87 9.12
C GLU A 218 6.46 -18.85 8.46
N ILE A 219 7.77 -19.00 8.66
CA ILE A 219 8.80 -18.20 8.01
C ILE A 219 9.48 -19.04 6.92
N SER A 220 9.72 -18.42 5.78
CA SER A 220 10.36 -19.05 4.62
C SER A 220 11.33 -18.08 3.95
N LEU A 221 12.34 -18.59 3.27
CA LEU A 221 13.23 -17.77 2.46
C LEU A 221 12.44 -17.05 1.36
N LYS A 222 11.44 -17.74 0.78
CA LYS A 222 10.52 -17.17 -0.21
C LYS A 222 9.74 -15.97 0.34
N SER A 223 9.22 -16.04 1.57
CA SER A 223 8.49 -14.90 2.17
C SER A 223 9.39 -13.68 2.41
N ILE A 224 10.65 -13.90 2.78
CA ILE A 224 11.62 -12.82 2.97
C ILE A 224 11.97 -12.17 1.62
N ALA A 225 12.18 -12.99 0.59
CA ALA A 225 12.47 -12.53 -0.76
C ALA A 225 11.29 -11.78 -1.38
N LEU A 226 10.06 -12.29 -1.26
CA LEU A 226 8.84 -11.60 -1.71
C LEU A 226 8.67 -10.25 -1.02
N ARG A 227 8.88 -10.19 0.30
CA ARG A 227 8.81 -8.94 1.04
C ARG A 227 9.87 -7.93 0.55
N SER A 228 11.11 -8.38 0.39
CA SER A 228 12.20 -7.54 -0.11
C SER A 228 11.91 -6.98 -1.51
N LEU A 229 11.36 -7.83 -2.40
CA LEU A 229 11.00 -7.44 -3.76
C LEU A 229 9.81 -6.48 -3.77
N SER A 230 8.77 -6.75 -2.97
CA SER A 230 7.60 -5.89 -2.81
C SER A 230 8.00 -4.50 -2.31
N SER A 231 8.84 -4.41 -1.28
CA SER A 231 9.34 -3.15 -0.74
C SER A 231 10.17 -2.39 -1.80
N LEU A 232 11.09 -3.05 -2.50
CA LEU A 232 11.88 -2.44 -3.57
C LEU A 232 11.01 -1.76 -4.64
N ILE A 233 9.96 -2.45 -5.07
CA ILE A 233 9.10 -1.99 -6.18
C ILE A 233 8.12 -0.91 -5.71
N SER A 234 7.63 -0.99 -4.47
CA SER A 234 6.58 -0.10 -3.96
C SER A 234 7.03 1.35 -3.75
N TYR A 235 8.34 1.62 -3.60
CA TYR A 235 8.83 2.96 -3.26
C TYR A 235 8.84 3.97 -4.42
N LYS A 236 8.42 3.58 -5.63
CA LYS A 236 8.32 4.44 -6.83
C LYS A 236 9.55 5.36 -6.99
N THR A 237 10.71 4.74 -7.21
CA THR A 237 11.97 5.45 -7.41
C THR A 237 12.20 5.79 -8.89
N LYS A 238 13.17 6.65 -9.20
CA LYS A 238 13.63 6.93 -10.58
C LYS A 238 14.07 5.69 -11.39
N TYR A 239 14.27 4.55 -10.72
CA TYR A 239 14.66 3.28 -11.33
C TYR A 239 13.48 2.35 -11.63
N GLU A 240 12.22 2.81 -11.52
CA GLU A 240 11.02 1.97 -11.71
C GLU A 240 11.07 1.14 -13.00
N ASP A 241 11.30 1.78 -14.15
CA ASP A 241 11.37 1.09 -15.45
C ASP A 241 12.58 0.15 -15.56
N VAL A 242 13.68 0.51 -14.90
CA VAL A 242 14.88 -0.33 -14.84
C VAL A 242 14.60 -1.59 -14.03
N ILE A 243 13.92 -1.48 -12.90
CA ILE A 243 13.50 -2.60 -12.06
C ILE A 243 12.56 -3.52 -12.86
N LYS A 244 11.53 -2.97 -13.53
CA LYS A 244 10.62 -3.74 -14.40
C LYS A 244 11.37 -4.58 -15.43
N LYS A 245 12.34 -3.97 -16.12
CA LYS A 245 13.18 -4.66 -17.12
C LYS A 245 14.08 -5.74 -16.50
N ARG A 246 14.65 -5.48 -15.32
CA ARG A 246 15.52 -6.43 -14.63
C ARG A 246 14.76 -7.64 -14.10
N ILE A 247 13.59 -7.44 -13.48
CA ILE A 247 12.73 -8.55 -13.02
C ILE A 247 12.33 -9.43 -14.21
N ARG A 248 12.04 -8.81 -15.36
CA ARG A 248 11.80 -9.54 -16.61
C ARG A 248 13.01 -10.35 -17.06
N ALA A 249 14.20 -9.75 -17.06
CA ALA A 249 15.42 -10.41 -17.51
C ALA A 249 15.82 -11.63 -16.67
N CYS A 250 15.47 -11.67 -15.38
CA CYS A 250 15.75 -12.79 -14.49
C CYS A 250 14.56 -13.75 -14.30
N ASP A 251 13.55 -13.72 -15.17
CA ASP A 251 12.32 -14.54 -15.09
C ASP A 251 11.49 -14.34 -13.79
N GLY A 252 11.75 -13.24 -13.07
CA GLY A 252 11.10 -12.95 -11.79
C GLY A 252 9.58 -12.83 -11.90
N LEU A 253 9.06 -12.33 -13.04
CA LEU A 253 7.61 -12.26 -13.29
C LEU A 253 6.97 -13.64 -13.32
N SER A 254 7.52 -14.58 -14.10
CA SER A 254 6.99 -15.94 -14.20
C SER A 254 7.08 -16.67 -12.85
N ILE A 255 8.16 -16.43 -12.09
CA ILE A 255 8.34 -17.01 -10.75
C ILE A 255 7.26 -16.49 -9.79
N VAL A 256 7.05 -15.17 -9.71
CA VAL A 256 6.02 -14.58 -8.84
C VAL A 256 4.61 -15.03 -9.27
N ALA A 257 4.32 -15.06 -10.57
CA ALA A 257 3.04 -15.54 -11.09
C ALA A 257 2.80 -17.02 -10.73
N ARG A 258 3.83 -17.87 -10.81
CA ARG A 258 3.75 -19.28 -10.41
C ARG A 258 3.49 -19.45 -8.91
N ILE A 259 4.18 -18.68 -8.08
CA ILE A 259 3.94 -18.68 -6.63
C ILE A 259 2.48 -18.29 -6.35
N LEU A 260 1.97 -17.24 -7.01
CA LEU A 260 0.57 -16.85 -6.88
C LEU A 260 -0.38 -17.98 -7.29
N LYS A 261 -0.14 -18.64 -8.43
CA LYS A 261 -0.96 -19.79 -8.88
C LYS A 261 -1.00 -20.89 -7.83
N ASP A 262 0.15 -21.26 -7.26
CA ASP A 262 0.25 -22.31 -6.24
C ASP A 262 -0.62 -21.99 -5.01
N GLU A 263 -0.62 -20.73 -4.57
CA GLU A 263 -1.48 -20.25 -3.48
C GLU A 263 -2.98 -20.22 -3.84
N LEU A 264 -3.32 -20.03 -5.12
CA LEU A 264 -4.71 -19.98 -5.59
C LEU A 264 -5.31 -21.37 -5.89
N VAL A 265 -4.51 -22.44 -5.98
CA VAL A 265 -5.00 -23.82 -6.21
C VAL A 265 -6.18 -24.23 -5.28
N PRO A 266 -6.19 -23.91 -3.97
CA PRO A 266 -7.29 -24.31 -3.08
C PRO A 266 -8.61 -23.57 -3.35
N VAL A 267 -8.58 -22.39 -3.98
CA VAL A 267 -9.74 -21.49 -4.17
C VAL A 267 -10.89 -22.21 -4.86
N LYS A 268 -10.61 -22.93 -5.95
CA LYS A 268 -11.64 -23.68 -6.69
C LYS A 268 -12.38 -24.67 -5.79
N LYS A 269 -11.66 -25.40 -4.94
CA LYS A 269 -12.25 -26.37 -4.00
C LYS A 269 -13.05 -25.67 -2.91
N LEU A 270 -12.60 -24.51 -2.44
CA LEU A 270 -13.32 -23.69 -1.46
C LEU A 270 -14.63 -23.17 -2.05
N LEU A 271 -14.62 -22.63 -3.26
CA LEU A 271 -15.82 -22.16 -3.94
C LEU A 271 -16.84 -23.28 -4.14
N LEU A 272 -16.40 -24.48 -4.55
CA LEU A 272 -17.27 -25.67 -4.63
C LEU A 272 -17.88 -26.05 -3.27
N ALA A 273 -17.17 -25.80 -2.17
CA ALA A 273 -17.68 -26.01 -0.81
C ALA A 273 -18.76 -24.98 -0.45
N PHE A 274 -18.57 -23.70 -0.83
CA PHE A 274 -19.56 -22.64 -0.67
C PHE A 274 -20.83 -22.93 -1.46
N GLU A 275 -20.71 -23.39 -2.71
CA GLU A 275 -21.85 -23.79 -3.55
C GLU A 275 -22.69 -24.88 -2.88
N LYS A 276 -22.03 -25.83 -2.20
CA LYS A 276 -22.66 -26.96 -1.49
C LYS A 276 -23.04 -26.67 -0.03
N GLY A 277 -22.74 -25.47 0.48
CA GLY A 277 -22.99 -25.10 1.88
C GLY A 277 -22.16 -25.87 2.93
N LYS A 278 -20.97 -26.37 2.58
CA LYS A 278 -20.10 -27.20 3.45
C LYS A 278 -18.81 -26.46 3.89
N THR A 279 -18.92 -25.19 4.23
CA THR A 279 -17.79 -24.25 4.36
C THR A 279 -16.91 -24.48 5.58
N SER A 280 -17.50 -24.63 6.77
CA SER A 280 -16.79 -24.63 8.06
C SER A 280 -15.72 -25.72 8.20
N LYS A 281 -16.00 -26.95 7.75
CA LYS A 281 -15.04 -28.08 7.82
C LYS A 281 -13.92 -27.99 6.78
N ILE A 282 -14.15 -27.30 5.67
CA ILE A 282 -13.20 -27.24 4.55
C ILE A 282 -12.23 -26.07 4.73
N LYS A 283 -12.71 -24.91 5.22
CA LYS A 283 -11.86 -23.76 5.57
C LYS A 283 -10.74 -24.14 6.55
N GLN A 284 -11.06 -24.93 7.58
CA GLN A 284 -10.07 -25.41 8.56
C GLN A 284 -8.98 -26.32 7.95
N LYS A 285 -9.26 -26.94 6.79
CA LYS A 285 -8.34 -27.88 6.13
C LYS A 285 -7.56 -27.26 4.97
N LEU A 286 -8.11 -26.22 4.34
CA LEU A 286 -7.52 -25.52 3.20
C LEU A 286 -7.28 -24.06 3.60
N LEU A 287 -6.14 -23.81 4.22
CA LEU A 287 -5.71 -22.46 4.59
C LEU A 287 -5.05 -21.78 3.39
N LEU A 288 -5.59 -20.63 2.98
CA LEU A 288 -4.93 -19.72 2.06
C LEU A 288 -3.96 -18.83 2.82
N ASN A 289 -2.77 -18.61 2.25
CA ASN A 289 -1.86 -17.60 2.75
C ASN A 289 -2.15 -16.24 2.09
N PHE A 290 -3.14 -15.52 2.62
CA PHE A 290 -3.55 -14.21 2.09
C PHE A 290 -2.40 -13.20 2.04
N GLU A 291 -1.49 -13.19 3.01
CA GLU A 291 -0.34 -12.29 3.00
C GLU A 291 0.58 -12.56 1.80
N ARG A 292 0.85 -13.84 1.50
CA ARG A 292 1.67 -14.19 0.34
C ARG A 292 0.97 -13.82 -0.96
N VAL A 293 -0.34 -14.01 -1.03
CA VAL A 293 -1.15 -13.61 -2.19
C VAL A 293 -1.10 -12.10 -2.39
N GLU A 294 -1.31 -11.31 -1.33
CA GLU A 294 -1.24 -9.85 -1.33
C GLU A 294 0.14 -9.38 -1.84
N GLN A 295 1.23 -9.93 -1.30
CA GLN A 295 2.58 -9.59 -1.74
C GLN A 295 2.81 -9.88 -3.23
N CYS A 296 2.34 -11.03 -3.72
CA CYS A 296 2.46 -11.38 -5.13
C CYS A 296 1.63 -10.43 -6.01
N LEU A 297 0.40 -10.11 -5.60
CA LEU A 297 -0.47 -9.18 -6.31
C LEU A 297 0.15 -7.78 -6.36
N GLY A 298 0.68 -7.26 -5.24
CA GLY A 298 1.35 -5.96 -5.20
C GLY A 298 2.59 -5.90 -6.09
N ILE A 299 3.39 -6.97 -6.14
CA ILE A 299 4.52 -7.05 -7.08
C ILE A 299 4.00 -7.03 -8.52
N LEU A 300 3.03 -7.89 -8.86
CA LEU A 300 2.48 -7.98 -10.21
C LEU A 300 1.81 -6.68 -10.67
N GLU A 301 1.07 -6.01 -9.79
CA GLU A 301 0.45 -4.71 -10.02
C GLU A 301 1.51 -3.71 -10.49
N ASN A 302 2.56 -3.51 -9.68
CA ASN A 302 3.56 -2.51 -9.99
C ASN A 302 4.40 -2.85 -11.22
N VAL A 303 4.76 -4.11 -11.44
CA VAL A 303 5.58 -4.48 -12.62
C VAL A 303 4.80 -4.50 -13.93
N THR A 304 3.47 -4.59 -13.88
CA THR A 304 2.60 -4.56 -15.07
C THR A 304 2.05 -3.18 -15.39
N ALA A 305 2.10 -2.24 -14.43
CA ALA A 305 1.68 -0.86 -14.62
C ALA A 305 2.44 -0.22 -15.79
N PHE A 306 1.70 0.20 -16.82
CA PHE A 306 2.20 0.83 -18.04
C PHE A 306 3.36 0.06 -18.72
N CYS A 307 3.39 -1.27 -18.64
CA CYS A 307 4.44 -2.09 -19.24
C CYS A 307 3.86 -3.27 -20.05
N PRO A 308 3.57 -3.07 -21.35
CA PRO A 308 2.97 -4.08 -22.22
C PRO A 308 3.77 -5.38 -22.31
N GLU A 309 5.10 -5.31 -22.32
CA GLU A 309 5.93 -6.51 -22.42
C GLU A 309 5.81 -7.39 -21.17
N ASN A 310 5.68 -6.78 -19.99
CA ASN A 310 5.50 -7.51 -18.74
C ASN A 310 4.10 -8.12 -18.67
N GLN A 311 3.07 -7.40 -19.13
CA GLN A 311 1.71 -7.92 -19.26
C GLN A 311 1.65 -9.16 -20.16
N LEU A 312 2.29 -9.09 -21.35
CA LEU A 312 2.33 -10.18 -22.31
C LEU A 312 3.01 -11.44 -21.77
N ILE A 313 4.11 -11.30 -21.01
CA ILE A 313 4.83 -12.45 -20.44
C ILE A 313 3.93 -13.23 -19.47
N ILE A 314 3.26 -12.53 -18.55
CA ILE A 314 2.38 -13.18 -17.56
C ILE A 314 1.29 -13.97 -18.28
N VAL A 315 0.63 -13.36 -19.26
CA VAL A 315 -0.52 -13.96 -19.96
C VAL A 315 -0.08 -15.13 -20.84
N ASN A 316 1.05 -15.01 -21.53
CA ASN A 316 1.53 -16.04 -22.46
C ASN A 316 2.09 -17.27 -21.73
N HIS A 317 2.84 -17.05 -20.64
CA HIS A 317 3.51 -18.12 -19.91
C HIS A 317 2.56 -18.82 -18.93
N GLU A 318 1.58 -18.11 -18.36
CA GLU A 318 0.73 -18.62 -17.29
C GLU A 318 -0.76 -18.55 -17.67
N LYS A 319 -1.17 -19.30 -18.70
CA LYS A 319 -2.53 -19.25 -19.30
C LYS A 319 -3.70 -19.39 -18.32
N ASP A 320 -3.51 -20.12 -17.22
CA ASP A 320 -4.56 -20.35 -16.22
C ASP A 320 -4.66 -19.23 -15.17
N ILE A 321 -3.80 -18.21 -15.21
CA ILE A 321 -3.77 -17.16 -14.20
C ILE A 321 -5.07 -16.34 -14.20
N LEU A 322 -5.56 -15.92 -15.37
CA LEU A 322 -6.76 -15.11 -15.50
C LEU A 322 -8.01 -15.79 -14.90
N PRO A 323 -8.35 -17.06 -15.24
CA PRO A 323 -9.47 -17.72 -14.61
C PRO A 323 -9.27 -17.91 -13.10
N MET A 324 -8.04 -18.19 -12.63
CA MET A 324 -7.77 -18.29 -11.18
C MET A 324 -7.97 -16.96 -10.45
N LEU A 325 -7.55 -15.84 -11.04
CA LEU A 325 -7.79 -14.50 -10.48
C LEU A 325 -9.29 -14.18 -10.41
N LEU A 326 -10.07 -14.53 -11.43
CA LEU A 326 -11.53 -14.36 -11.42
C LEU A 326 -12.21 -15.20 -10.34
N GLU A 327 -11.80 -16.46 -10.17
CA GLU A 327 -12.28 -17.29 -9.06
C GLU A 327 -11.89 -16.70 -7.71
N PHE A 328 -10.67 -16.17 -7.60
CA PHE A 328 -10.18 -15.55 -6.38
C PHE A 328 -10.94 -14.28 -6.01
N LEU A 329 -11.29 -13.41 -6.98
CA LEU A 329 -12.18 -12.26 -6.74
C LEU A 329 -13.50 -12.69 -6.08
N LEU A 330 -14.11 -13.75 -6.60
CA LEU A 330 -15.36 -14.27 -6.07
C LEU A 330 -15.20 -14.83 -4.65
N TYR A 331 -14.08 -15.50 -4.39
CA TYR A 331 -13.76 -16.02 -3.06
C TYR A 331 -13.52 -14.89 -2.05
N CYS A 332 -12.72 -13.88 -2.39
CA CYS A 332 -12.49 -12.73 -1.52
C CYS A 332 -13.78 -11.97 -1.22
N HIS A 333 -14.67 -11.84 -2.22
CA HIS A 333 -15.99 -11.25 -1.99
C HIS A 333 -16.80 -12.05 -0.95
N LEU A 334 -16.81 -13.38 -1.05
CA LEU A 334 -17.48 -14.22 -0.04
C LEU A 334 -16.85 -14.09 1.35
N GLU A 335 -15.52 -14.11 1.46
CA GLU A 335 -14.81 -13.94 2.74
C GLU A 335 -15.08 -12.57 3.36
N SER A 336 -15.10 -11.51 2.55
CA SER A 336 -15.42 -10.15 3.03
C SER A 336 -16.86 -10.01 3.55
N CYS A 337 -17.78 -10.88 3.12
CA CYS A 337 -19.18 -10.87 3.54
C CYS A 337 -19.49 -11.91 4.63
N ASP A 338 -18.57 -12.81 4.96
CA ASP A 338 -18.77 -13.88 5.95
C ASP A 338 -18.49 -13.34 7.36
N SER A 339 -19.52 -13.34 8.20
CA SER A 339 -19.42 -12.88 9.60
C SER A 339 -18.47 -13.73 10.46
N ASN A 340 -18.09 -14.92 9.99
CA ASN A 340 -17.14 -15.80 10.69
C ASN A 340 -15.75 -15.84 10.01
N ALA A 341 -15.47 -14.93 9.08
CA ALA A 341 -14.16 -14.86 8.45
C ALA A 341 -13.08 -14.45 9.48
N GLU A 342 -11.95 -15.15 9.48
CA GLU A 342 -10.84 -14.83 10.39
C GLU A 342 -10.15 -13.51 10.01
N ASN A 343 -10.05 -13.18 8.71
CA ASN A 343 -9.33 -12.01 8.19
C ASN A 343 -10.07 -11.31 7.03
N PRO A 344 -11.25 -10.70 7.25
CA PRO A 344 -12.04 -10.06 6.19
C PRO A 344 -11.35 -8.86 5.55
N SER A 345 -10.56 -8.09 6.32
CA SER A 345 -9.82 -6.92 5.82
C SER A 345 -8.73 -7.32 4.81
N ILE A 346 -7.91 -8.32 5.11
CA ILE A 346 -6.86 -8.78 4.18
C ILE A 346 -7.48 -9.38 2.91
N ALA A 347 -8.63 -10.04 3.02
CA ALA A 347 -9.37 -10.53 1.85
C ALA A 347 -9.84 -9.38 0.92
N LEU A 348 -10.26 -8.25 1.50
CA LEU A 348 -10.61 -7.05 0.72
C LEU A 348 -9.38 -6.42 0.06
N GLU A 349 -8.25 -6.30 0.76
CA GLU A 349 -6.99 -5.82 0.16
C GLU A 349 -6.54 -6.71 -1.01
N CYS A 350 -6.63 -8.04 -0.84
CA CYS A 350 -6.36 -8.99 -1.92
C CYS A 350 -7.35 -8.84 -3.09
N LEU A 351 -8.60 -8.50 -2.82
CA LEU A 351 -9.61 -8.24 -3.86
C LEU A 351 -9.21 -6.99 -4.67
N LEU A 352 -8.84 -5.90 -4.00
CA LEU A 352 -8.37 -4.67 -4.64
C LEU A 352 -7.12 -4.92 -5.48
N GLY A 353 -6.10 -5.57 -4.91
CA GLY A 353 -4.87 -5.92 -5.64
C GLY A 353 -5.15 -6.80 -6.87
N CYS A 354 -6.08 -7.75 -6.75
CA CYS A 354 -6.50 -8.58 -7.87
C CYS A 354 -7.18 -7.78 -9.00
N LEU A 355 -8.08 -6.84 -8.64
CA LEU A 355 -8.69 -5.94 -9.63
C LEU A 355 -7.65 -5.07 -10.32
N ARG A 356 -6.69 -4.50 -9.59
CA ARG A 356 -5.61 -3.66 -10.16
C ARG A 356 -4.71 -4.44 -11.11
N VAL A 357 -4.34 -5.68 -10.77
CA VAL A 357 -3.61 -6.57 -11.68
C VAL A 357 -4.42 -6.85 -12.95
N LEU A 358 -5.72 -7.17 -12.84
CA LEU A 358 -6.58 -7.42 -14.01
C LEU A 358 -6.75 -6.17 -14.88
N ILE A 359 -6.87 -4.99 -14.29
CA ILE A 359 -6.88 -3.71 -15.02
C ILE A 359 -5.60 -3.56 -15.84
N ASN A 360 -4.43 -3.75 -15.22
CA ASN A 360 -3.16 -3.65 -15.92
C ASN A 360 -3.01 -4.70 -17.03
N LEU A 361 -3.45 -5.95 -16.80
CA LEU A 361 -3.36 -7.02 -17.80
C LEU A 361 -4.33 -6.85 -18.96
N THR A 362 -5.43 -6.10 -18.78
CA THR A 362 -6.45 -5.85 -19.82
C THR A 362 -6.21 -4.53 -20.56
N HIS A 363 -5.45 -3.61 -19.98
CA HIS A 363 -5.08 -2.34 -20.63
C HIS A 363 -4.36 -2.59 -21.96
N ASP A 364 -4.90 -2.05 -23.06
CA ASP A 364 -4.39 -2.25 -24.43
C ASP A 364 -4.15 -3.72 -24.84
N ASN A 365 -4.79 -4.69 -24.17
CA ASN A 365 -4.61 -6.12 -24.43
C ASN A 365 -5.94 -6.80 -24.77
N GLN A 366 -6.29 -6.77 -26.07
CA GLN A 366 -7.57 -7.28 -26.56
C GLN A 366 -7.79 -8.76 -26.23
N GLN A 367 -6.74 -9.60 -26.25
CA GLN A 367 -6.89 -11.02 -25.93
C GLN A 367 -7.27 -11.22 -24.46
N CYS A 368 -6.62 -10.48 -23.54
CA CYS A 368 -6.99 -10.50 -22.13
C CYS A 368 -8.39 -9.96 -21.90
N CYS A 369 -8.77 -8.88 -22.59
CA CYS A 369 -10.14 -8.37 -22.50
C CYS A 369 -11.16 -9.43 -22.90
N ARG A 370 -10.93 -10.18 -23.97
CA ARG A 370 -11.80 -11.29 -24.37
C ARG A 370 -11.85 -12.41 -23.34
N ASP A 371 -10.71 -12.80 -22.77
CA ASP A 371 -10.64 -13.92 -21.84
C ASP A 371 -11.22 -13.58 -20.46
N VAL A 372 -11.02 -12.36 -19.97
CA VAL A 372 -11.62 -11.83 -18.74
C VAL A 372 -13.12 -11.52 -18.93
N GLY A 373 -13.52 -11.06 -20.11
CA GLY A 373 -14.91 -10.71 -20.43
C GLY A 373 -15.86 -11.90 -20.56
N LYS A 374 -15.35 -13.08 -20.93
CA LYS A 374 -16.15 -14.32 -21.00
C LYS A 374 -16.80 -14.67 -19.67
N SER A 375 -17.97 -15.33 -19.72
CA SER A 375 -18.62 -15.87 -18.52
C SER A 375 -17.68 -16.82 -17.75
N PRO A 376 -17.56 -16.68 -16.40
CA PRO A 376 -18.37 -15.84 -15.52
C PRO A 376 -17.77 -14.45 -15.21
N GLY A 377 -16.68 -14.02 -15.87
CA GLY A 377 -15.91 -12.83 -15.50
C GLY A 377 -16.74 -11.54 -15.41
N MET A 378 -17.45 -11.16 -16.47
CA MET A 378 -18.33 -9.98 -16.42
C MET A 378 -19.43 -10.06 -15.37
N VAL A 379 -19.96 -11.27 -15.10
CA VAL A 379 -20.98 -11.49 -14.06
C VAL A 379 -20.41 -11.23 -12.67
N ILE A 380 -19.17 -11.66 -12.44
CA ILE A 380 -18.44 -11.40 -11.18
C ILE A 380 -18.22 -9.90 -11.01
N LEU A 381 -17.71 -9.21 -12.04
CA LEU A 381 -17.45 -7.77 -11.98
C LEU A 381 -18.72 -6.94 -11.76
N MET A 382 -19.81 -7.28 -12.46
CA MET A 382 -21.11 -6.62 -12.26
C MET A 382 -21.70 -6.86 -10.86
N ARG A 383 -21.41 -8.02 -10.26
CA ARG A 383 -21.78 -8.27 -8.87
C ARG A 383 -20.98 -7.40 -7.92
N LEU A 384 -19.65 -7.34 -8.07
CA LEU A 384 -18.78 -6.52 -7.23
C LEU A 384 -19.20 -5.05 -7.28
N ALA A 385 -19.49 -4.53 -8.48
CA ALA A 385 -20.00 -3.17 -8.67
C ALA A 385 -21.36 -2.95 -7.99
N THR A 386 -22.22 -3.97 -7.90
CA THR A 386 -23.52 -3.81 -7.23
C THR A 386 -23.41 -3.94 -5.71
N VAL A 387 -22.56 -4.84 -5.22
CA VAL A 387 -22.35 -5.04 -3.78
C VAL A 387 -21.65 -3.84 -3.16
N GLY A 388 -20.68 -3.23 -3.84
CA GLY A 388 -19.99 -2.04 -3.36
C GLY A 388 -20.90 -0.82 -3.12
N GLN A 389 -22.17 -0.89 -3.55
CA GLN A 389 -23.18 0.16 -3.39
C GLN A 389 -24.19 -0.10 -2.26
N LEU A 390 -24.22 -1.32 -1.72
CA LEU A 390 -25.14 -1.66 -0.65
C LEU A 390 -24.54 -1.16 0.68
N PRO A 391 -25.25 -0.30 1.44
CA PRO A 391 -24.91 -0.07 2.84
C PRO A 391 -24.83 -1.44 3.50
N SER A 392 -23.78 -1.69 4.28
CA SER A 392 -23.52 -2.98 4.92
C SER A 392 -24.84 -3.63 5.34
N ARG A 393 -25.17 -4.80 4.79
CA ARG A 393 -26.28 -5.63 5.28
C ARG A 393 -26.01 -6.18 6.70
N GLN A 394 -25.02 -5.61 7.40
CA GLN A 394 -24.43 -5.96 8.68
C GLN A 394 -24.36 -4.75 9.63
N SER A 395 -25.35 -3.86 9.62
CA SER A 395 -25.64 -3.03 10.81
C SER A 395 -26.34 -3.85 11.92
N ILE A 396 -26.00 -5.14 12.08
CA ILE A 396 -26.55 -6.00 13.13
C ILE A 396 -25.39 -6.73 13.83
N ASN A 397 -25.14 -6.29 15.07
CA ASN A 397 -24.38 -6.92 16.16
C ASN A 397 -22.87 -6.66 16.32
N TYR A 398 -22.42 -5.41 16.23
CA TYR A 398 -21.41 -4.90 17.17
C TYR A 398 -22.10 -4.22 18.35
N ASN A 399 -22.91 -4.98 19.10
CA ASN A 399 -23.44 -4.50 20.37
C ASN A 399 -22.69 -5.19 21.52
N LYS A 400 -21.95 -4.36 22.25
CA LYS A 400 -21.12 -4.60 23.45
C LYS A 400 -19.65 -4.89 23.15
N ILE A 401 -18.84 -3.84 22.98
CA ILE A 401 -17.96 -3.28 24.02
C ILE A 401 -17.20 -2.04 23.44
N ASN A 402 -17.38 -0.89 24.09
CA ASN A 402 -16.58 0.35 24.10
C ASN A 402 -16.48 1.22 22.82
N THR A 403 -17.27 2.30 22.87
CA THR A 403 -17.33 3.49 22.01
C THR A 403 -16.03 4.31 22.04
N GLU A 404 -15.47 4.55 20.84
CA GLU A 404 -14.54 5.62 20.38
C GLU A 404 -13.65 5.11 19.23
N LYS A 405 -13.42 3.79 19.11
CA LYS A 405 -12.66 3.17 17.99
C LYS A 405 -13.53 2.71 16.81
N GLU A 406 -14.85 2.74 16.93
CA GLU A 406 -15.79 2.15 15.96
C GLU A 406 -16.07 3.07 14.75
N GLU A 407 -16.08 4.39 14.92
CA GLU A 407 -16.35 5.34 13.83
C GLU A 407 -15.31 5.25 12.70
N GLY A 408 -14.01 5.17 13.06
CA GLY A 408 -12.94 5.05 12.06
C GLY A 408 -12.90 3.71 11.33
N ILE A 409 -13.43 2.64 11.92
CA ILE A 409 -13.47 1.31 11.29
C ILE A 409 -14.59 1.26 10.25
N GLU A 410 -15.79 1.76 10.58
CA GLU A 410 -16.90 1.80 9.61
C GLU A 410 -16.58 2.68 8.40
N GLU A 411 -15.94 3.84 8.62
CA GLU A 411 -15.48 4.72 7.54
C GLU A 411 -14.45 4.03 6.64
N SER A 412 -13.49 3.28 7.22
CA SER A 412 -12.48 2.55 6.44
C SER A 412 -13.07 1.44 5.56
N VAL A 413 -14.08 0.73 6.06
CA VAL A 413 -14.72 -0.36 5.31
C VAL A 413 -15.55 0.20 4.16
N GLU A 414 -16.26 1.31 4.37
CA GLU A 414 -17.05 1.95 3.33
C GLU A 414 -16.15 2.56 2.24
N ALA A 415 -15.01 3.17 2.61
CA ALA A 415 -14.00 3.61 1.66
C ALA A 415 -13.43 2.45 0.82
N THR A 416 -13.20 1.28 1.44
CA THR A 416 -12.71 0.10 0.74
C THR A 416 -13.75 -0.43 -0.26
N LYS A 417 -15.03 -0.48 0.11
CA LYS A 417 -16.11 -0.89 -0.83
C LYS A 417 -16.26 0.09 -2.00
N PHE A 418 -16.08 1.38 -1.73
CA PHE A 418 -16.04 2.40 -2.77
C PHE A 418 -14.93 2.11 -3.78
N ASP A 419 -13.72 1.77 -3.31
CA ASP A 419 -12.61 1.37 -4.18
C ASP A 419 -12.93 0.10 -4.98
N VAL A 420 -13.55 -0.92 -4.36
CA VAL A 420 -13.97 -2.15 -5.06
C VAL A 420 -14.94 -1.84 -6.21
N LEU A 421 -15.92 -0.99 -5.95
CA LEU A 421 -16.88 -0.52 -6.94
C LEU A 421 -16.18 0.19 -8.10
N LEU A 422 -15.33 1.17 -7.79
CA LEU A 422 -14.66 1.99 -8.80
C LEU A 422 -13.74 1.14 -9.69
N LEU A 423 -12.92 0.27 -9.07
CA LEU A 423 -12.04 -0.64 -9.81
C LEU A 423 -12.83 -1.66 -10.63
N SER A 424 -13.97 -2.16 -10.13
CA SER A 424 -14.83 -3.07 -10.89
C SER A 424 -15.41 -2.39 -12.14
N ILE A 425 -15.87 -1.14 -12.02
CA ILE A 425 -16.37 -0.37 -13.16
C ILE A 425 -15.24 -0.05 -14.14
N GLY A 426 -14.07 0.39 -13.64
CA GLY A 426 -12.93 0.68 -14.53
C GLY A 426 -12.43 -0.56 -15.28
N LEU A 427 -12.42 -1.73 -14.64
CA LEU A 427 -12.14 -2.97 -15.35
C LEU A 427 -13.22 -3.26 -16.41
N LEU A 428 -14.51 -3.10 -16.09
CA LEU A 428 -15.59 -3.26 -17.08
C LEU A 428 -15.45 -2.31 -18.28
N ILE A 429 -15.02 -1.06 -18.06
CA ILE A 429 -14.70 -0.10 -19.13
C ILE A 429 -13.61 -0.66 -20.02
N ASN A 430 -12.46 -1.07 -19.47
CA ASN A 430 -11.37 -1.68 -20.25
C ASN A 430 -11.85 -2.85 -21.12
N LEU A 431 -12.72 -3.71 -20.57
CA LEU A 431 -13.23 -4.88 -21.28
C LEU A 431 -14.12 -4.51 -22.48
N VAL A 432 -15.03 -3.53 -22.33
CA VAL A 432 -16.02 -3.19 -23.36
C VAL A 432 -15.54 -2.15 -24.36
N GLU A 433 -14.54 -1.35 -23.99
CA GLU A 433 -13.93 -0.34 -24.85
C GLU A 433 -13.11 -1.00 -25.95
N ILE A 434 -12.28 -1.99 -25.58
CA ILE A 434 -11.31 -2.61 -26.48
C ILE A 434 -11.96 -3.71 -27.35
N ASP A 435 -12.95 -4.44 -26.83
CA ASP A 435 -13.57 -5.57 -27.53
C ASP A 435 -15.10 -5.42 -27.66
N SER A 436 -15.60 -5.30 -28.90
CA SER A 436 -17.03 -5.17 -29.17
C SER A 436 -17.83 -6.44 -28.81
N GLY A 437 -17.20 -7.62 -28.82
CA GLY A 437 -17.82 -8.86 -28.40
C GLY A 437 -18.17 -8.84 -26.91
N ASN A 438 -17.33 -8.23 -26.08
CA ASN A 438 -17.63 -8.00 -24.67
C ASN A 438 -18.86 -7.10 -24.47
N GLN A 439 -19.10 -6.10 -25.31
CA GLN A 439 -20.33 -5.31 -25.22
C GLN A 439 -21.59 -6.19 -25.39
N ASP A 440 -21.54 -7.14 -26.33
CA ASP A 440 -22.63 -8.09 -26.55
C ASP A 440 -22.79 -9.09 -25.41
N GLU A 441 -21.69 -9.60 -24.86
CA GLU A 441 -21.72 -10.46 -23.67
C GLU A 441 -22.30 -9.72 -22.47
N PHE A 442 -21.92 -8.45 -22.25
CA PHE A 442 -22.47 -7.63 -21.16
C PHE A 442 -23.99 -7.49 -21.26
N ARG A 443 -24.52 -7.30 -22.48
CA ARG A 443 -25.96 -7.15 -22.73
C ARG A 443 -26.75 -8.42 -22.40
N LYS A 444 -26.14 -9.60 -22.52
CA LYS A 444 -26.77 -10.90 -22.23
C LYS A 444 -26.83 -11.22 -20.73
N ILE A 445 -26.08 -10.51 -19.90
CA ILE A 445 -26.00 -10.80 -18.47
C ILE A 445 -27.29 -10.40 -17.78
N GLU A 446 -27.79 -11.33 -16.98
CA GLU A 446 -28.93 -11.14 -16.11
C GLU A 446 -28.52 -11.30 -14.64
N GLN A 447 -28.83 -10.30 -13.81
CA GLN A 447 -28.58 -10.37 -12.38
C GLN A 447 -29.68 -9.68 -11.57
N ASN A 448 -29.91 -10.17 -10.37
CA ASN A 448 -30.70 -9.44 -9.37
C ASN A 448 -29.72 -8.59 -8.54
N PRO A 449 -29.88 -7.26 -8.51
CA PRO A 449 -28.95 -6.38 -7.81
C PRO A 449 -28.93 -6.60 -6.29
N ASN A 450 -30.01 -7.15 -5.73
CA ASN A 450 -30.12 -7.47 -4.31
C ASN A 450 -29.72 -8.92 -4.00
N CYS A 451 -29.18 -9.66 -4.98
CA CYS A 451 -28.75 -11.02 -4.79
C CYS A 451 -27.46 -11.06 -3.96
N PRO A 452 -27.43 -11.79 -2.82
CA PRO A 452 -26.21 -11.93 -2.02
C PRO A 452 -25.16 -12.83 -2.70
N GLY A 453 -25.48 -13.45 -3.84
CA GLY A 453 -24.50 -14.20 -4.60
C GLY A 453 -24.01 -15.49 -3.93
N THR A 454 -24.86 -16.18 -3.17
CA THR A 454 -24.50 -17.40 -2.44
C THR A 454 -25.09 -18.67 -3.08
N ARG A 455 -24.51 -19.84 -2.76
CA ARG A 455 -24.99 -21.17 -3.20
C ARG A 455 -25.15 -21.28 -4.72
N SER A 456 -26.35 -21.59 -5.22
CA SER A 456 -26.67 -21.70 -6.65
C SER A 456 -26.59 -20.38 -7.40
N CYS A 457 -26.56 -19.25 -6.69
CA CYS A 457 -26.33 -17.94 -7.28
C CYS A 457 -24.85 -17.55 -7.31
N LEU A 458 -23.92 -18.40 -6.85
CA LEU A 458 -22.52 -18.01 -6.66
C LEU A 458 -21.84 -17.60 -7.97
N ARG A 459 -21.92 -18.43 -9.00
CA ARG A 459 -21.27 -18.16 -10.29
C ARG A 459 -22.15 -17.35 -11.24
N LEU A 460 -23.44 -17.67 -11.28
CA LEU A 460 -24.45 -17.03 -12.13
C LEU A 460 -25.70 -16.78 -11.30
N CYS A 461 -26.37 -15.64 -11.49
CA CYS A 461 -27.59 -15.34 -10.76
C CYS A 461 -28.75 -16.22 -11.25
N THR A 462 -29.43 -16.91 -10.34
CA THR A 462 -30.60 -17.77 -10.65
C THR A 462 -31.90 -17.27 -10.03
N CYS A 463 -31.91 -16.06 -9.46
CA CYS A 463 -33.11 -15.44 -8.87
C CYS A 463 -34.23 -15.24 -9.89
N SER A 464 -35.50 -15.22 -9.47
CA SER A 464 -36.63 -14.95 -10.37
C SER A 464 -36.70 -13.49 -10.83
N SER A 465 -36.26 -12.55 -9.99
CA SER A 465 -36.29 -11.10 -10.25
C SER A 465 -34.99 -10.57 -10.87
N ARG A 466 -34.45 -11.27 -11.88
CA ARG A 466 -33.27 -10.79 -12.60
C ARG A 466 -33.63 -9.63 -13.52
N LYS A 467 -32.69 -8.72 -13.68
CA LYS A 467 -32.71 -7.63 -14.66
C LYS A 467 -31.44 -7.74 -15.53
N SER A 468 -31.46 -7.15 -16.72
CA SER A 468 -30.23 -7.07 -17.52
C SER A 468 -29.15 -6.28 -16.78
N ALA A 469 -27.88 -6.61 -16.98
CA ALA A 469 -26.75 -5.88 -16.39
C ALA A 469 -26.78 -4.39 -16.75
N VAL A 470 -27.20 -4.06 -17.99
CA VAL A 470 -27.40 -2.68 -18.44
C VAL A 470 -28.47 -1.96 -17.60
N SER A 471 -29.61 -2.63 -17.32
CA SER A 471 -30.66 -2.06 -16.47
C SER A 471 -30.22 -1.88 -15.02
N CYS A 472 -29.42 -2.82 -14.49
CA CYS A 472 -28.79 -2.68 -13.19
C CYS A 472 -27.84 -1.47 -13.16
N LEU A 473 -26.97 -1.33 -14.16
CA LEU A 473 -26.02 -0.21 -14.26
C LEU A 473 -26.72 1.15 -14.30
N VAL A 474 -27.78 1.29 -15.11
CA VAL A 474 -28.57 2.53 -15.19
C VAL A 474 -29.26 2.83 -13.85
N SER A 475 -29.78 1.81 -13.17
CA SER A 475 -30.39 1.99 -11.84
C SER A 475 -29.35 2.47 -10.81
N LEU A 476 -28.13 1.93 -10.86
CA LEU A 476 -27.03 2.34 -9.99
C LEU A 476 -26.57 3.77 -10.29
N TYR A 477 -26.47 4.13 -11.57
CA TYR A 477 -26.12 5.48 -12.01
C TYR A 477 -27.14 6.51 -11.49
N ASN A 478 -28.43 6.27 -11.68
CA ASN A 478 -29.48 7.18 -11.20
C ASN A 478 -29.41 7.35 -9.68
N HIS A 479 -29.16 6.27 -8.95
CA HIS A 479 -28.96 6.32 -7.50
C HIS A 479 -27.74 7.14 -7.07
N GLN A 480 -26.64 7.14 -7.86
CA GLN A 480 -25.49 8.00 -7.55
C GLN A 480 -25.79 9.47 -7.78
N ILE A 481 -26.48 9.80 -8.87
CA ILE A 481 -26.86 11.17 -9.20
C ILE A 481 -27.82 11.73 -8.15
N GLU A 482 -28.79 10.94 -7.70
CA GLU A 482 -29.72 11.35 -6.62
C GLU A 482 -29.00 11.59 -5.27
N LYS A 483 -27.88 10.91 -5.02
CA LYS A 483 -27.01 11.15 -3.85
C LYS A 483 -25.99 12.27 -4.05
N GLY A 484 -25.78 12.73 -5.29
CA GLY A 484 -24.59 13.46 -5.74
C GLY A 484 -24.51 14.93 -5.35
N ASP A 485 -25.59 15.50 -4.80
CA ASP A 485 -25.62 16.93 -4.44
C ASP A 485 -24.73 17.26 -3.22
N ASP A 486 -24.37 16.26 -2.38
CA ASP A 486 -23.59 16.48 -1.13
C ASP A 486 -22.22 15.75 -1.08
N LYS A 487 -21.87 14.88 -2.02
CA LYS A 487 -20.66 14.02 -1.94
C LYS A 487 -19.89 13.89 -3.26
N THR A 488 -18.63 14.35 -3.28
CA THR A 488 -17.69 14.25 -4.41
C THR A 488 -17.52 12.82 -4.94
N ASP A 489 -17.50 11.85 -4.04
CA ASP A 489 -17.29 10.43 -4.35
C ASP A 489 -18.42 9.84 -5.23
N SER A 490 -19.67 10.21 -4.95
CA SER A 490 -20.84 9.81 -5.75
C SER A 490 -20.72 10.33 -7.19
N ASN A 491 -20.23 11.55 -7.37
CA ASN A 491 -20.07 12.17 -8.69
C ASN A 491 -18.96 11.49 -9.50
N ILE A 492 -17.86 11.09 -8.85
CA ILE A 492 -16.79 10.32 -9.49
C ILE A 492 -17.34 8.98 -10.00
N VAL A 493 -18.01 8.21 -9.14
CA VAL A 493 -18.59 6.91 -9.54
C VAL A 493 -19.61 7.10 -10.65
N ALA A 494 -20.49 8.10 -10.54
CA ALA A 494 -21.46 8.41 -11.57
C ALA A 494 -20.80 8.70 -12.92
N ALA A 495 -19.67 9.44 -12.94
CA ALA A 495 -18.92 9.70 -14.15
C ALA A 495 -18.37 8.39 -14.76
N TYR A 496 -17.76 7.51 -13.98
CA TYR A 496 -17.28 6.21 -14.46
C TYR A 496 -18.43 5.33 -15.00
N MET A 497 -19.58 5.30 -14.31
CA MET A 497 -20.76 4.62 -14.82
C MET A 497 -21.26 5.25 -16.13
N ALA A 498 -21.21 6.58 -16.26
CA ALA A 498 -21.63 7.29 -17.46
C ALA A 498 -20.74 6.95 -18.67
N ILE A 499 -19.43 6.78 -18.50
CA ILE A 499 -18.51 6.27 -19.53
C ILE A 499 -18.97 4.88 -19.99
N LEU A 500 -19.15 3.96 -19.04
CA LEU A 500 -19.53 2.58 -19.34
C LEU A 500 -20.88 2.52 -20.05
N ILE A 501 -21.87 3.28 -19.59
CA ILE A 501 -23.17 3.42 -20.26
C ILE A 501 -22.97 4.00 -21.67
N GLY A 502 -22.16 5.04 -21.82
CA GLY A 502 -21.87 5.68 -23.10
C GLY A 502 -21.27 4.70 -24.11
N LEU A 503 -20.30 3.88 -23.70
CA LEU A 503 -19.70 2.82 -24.52
C LEU A 503 -20.72 1.75 -24.92
N LEU A 504 -21.66 1.41 -24.05
CA LEU A 504 -22.71 0.42 -24.34
C LEU A 504 -23.80 0.97 -25.26
N ILE A 505 -24.06 2.28 -25.24
CA ILE A 505 -25.00 3.00 -26.12
C ILE A 505 -24.40 3.23 -27.50
N LYS A 506 -23.10 3.52 -27.55
CA LYS A 506 -22.36 3.74 -28.79
C LYS A 506 -22.60 2.55 -29.73
N ASP A 507 -23.12 2.86 -30.92
CA ASP A 507 -23.43 1.90 -31.99
C ASP A 507 -24.47 0.81 -31.66
N ASN A 508 -25.31 0.98 -30.62
CA ASN A 508 -26.40 0.04 -30.30
C ASN A 508 -27.76 0.72 -30.11
N LYS A 509 -28.69 0.49 -31.05
CA LYS A 509 -30.04 1.09 -31.03
C LYS A 509 -30.90 0.68 -29.83
N ALA A 510 -30.82 -0.56 -29.36
CA ALA A 510 -31.62 -1.01 -28.22
C ALA A 510 -31.19 -0.32 -26.91
N ASN A 511 -29.88 -0.07 -26.75
CA ASN A 511 -29.36 0.66 -25.60
C ASN A 511 -29.61 2.18 -25.68
N GLN A 512 -29.91 2.72 -26.87
CA GLN A 512 -30.27 4.15 -27.01
C GLN A 512 -31.63 4.50 -26.39
N GLU A 513 -32.48 3.51 -26.11
CA GLU A 513 -33.79 3.66 -25.47
C GLU A 513 -33.74 3.53 -23.93
N LEU A 514 -32.55 3.45 -23.33
CA LEU A 514 -32.39 3.35 -21.88
C LEU A 514 -32.95 4.58 -21.16
N ARG A 515 -33.63 4.34 -20.02
CA ARG A 515 -34.23 5.37 -19.18
C ARG A 515 -33.18 6.09 -18.32
N LEU A 516 -32.52 7.08 -18.91
CA LEU A 516 -31.58 7.99 -18.25
C LEU A 516 -32.33 9.16 -17.57
N PRO A 517 -31.71 9.89 -16.61
CA PRO A 517 -32.30 11.09 -16.04
C PRO A 517 -32.64 12.09 -17.14
N GLY A 518 -33.89 12.56 -17.16
CA GLY A 518 -34.42 13.43 -18.22
C GLY A 518 -34.71 12.74 -19.56
N ASN A 519 -34.63 11.40 -19.66
CA ASN A 519 -34.77 10.61 -20.89
C ASN A 519 -33.84 11.06 -22.04
N SER A 520 -32.73 11.73 -21.72
CA SER A 520 -31.70 12.14 -22.67
C SER A 520 -30.31 11.69 -22.23
N VAL A 521 -29.44 11.51 -23.23
CA VAL A 521 -27.99 11.31 -23.08
C VAL A 521 -27.31 12.60 -22.62
N GLN A 522 -27.97 13.76 -22.73
CA GLN A 522 -27.45 15.05 -22.28
C GLN A 522 -26.97 15.04 -20.82
N SER A 523 -27.65 14.30 -19.95
CA SER A 523 -27.24 14.19 -18.54
C SER A 523 -25.88 13.51 -18.40
N LEU A 524 -25.59 12.48 -19.21
CA LEU A 524 -24.29 11.83 -19.27
C LEU A 524 -23.23 12.78 -19.84
N ILE A 525 -23.55 13.50 -20.92
CA ILE A 525 -22.60 14.43 -21.56
C ILE A 525 -22.21 15.54 -20.60
N ASN A 526 -23.18 16.18 -19.93
CA ASN A 526 -22.91 17.26 -18.99
C ASN A 526 -22.00 16.79 -17.85
N LEU A 527 -22.33 15.65 -17.24
CA LEU A 527 -21.53 15.07 -16.17
C LEU A 527 -20.10 14.77 -16.63
N LEU A 528 -19.94 14.13 -17.80
CA LEU A 528 -18.61 13.80 -18.33
C LEU A 528 -17.81 15.06 -18.69
N GLN A 529 -18.45 16.11 -19.21
CA GLN A 529 -17.77 17.38 -19.49
C GLN A 529 -17.28 18.06 -18.22
N ASP A 530 -18.10 18.07 -17.16
CA ASP A 530 -17.69 18.64 -15.88
C ASP A 530 -16.61 17.79 -15.21
N PHE A 531 -16.67 16.47 -15.37
CA PHE A 531 -15.64 15.56 -14.92
C PHE A 531 -14.29 15.76 -15.63
N VAL A 532 -14.30 15.96 -16.96
CA VAL A 532 -13.07 16.29 -17.72
C VAL A 532 -12.46 17.60 -17.24
N LYS A 533 -13.26 18.67 -17.08
CA LYS A 533 -12.78 19.96 -16.56
C LYS A 533 -12.16 19.82 -15.17
N PHE A 534 -12.83 19.06 -14.29
CA PHE A 534 -12.33 18.77 -12.95
C PHE A 534 -10.95 18.09 -13.00
N HIS A 535 -10.78 17.10 -13.89
CA HIS A 535 -9.49 16.41 -14.04
C HIS A 535 -8.39 17.26 -14.67
N GLU A 536 -8.71 18.13 -15.63
CA GLU A 536 -7.75 19.08 -16.20
C GLU A 536 -7.24 20.06 -15.13
N LEU A 537 -8.12 20.50 -14.22
CA LEU A 537 -7.77 21.37 -13.08
C LEU A 537 -6.81 20.64 -12.12
N VAL A 538 -7.16 19.42 -11.70
CA VAL A 538 -6.36 18.60 -10.78
C VAL A 538 -5.00 18.20 -11.39
N GLY A 539 -4.98 17.88 -12.69
CA GLY A 539 -3.75 17.57 -13.42
C GLY A 539 -2.81 18.78 -13.61
N GLY A 540 -3.38 19.98 -13.71
CA GLY A 540 -2.64 21.24 -13.76
C GLY A 540 -1.92 21.57 -12.44
N GLU A 541 -2.59 21.36 -11.30
CA GLU A 541 -2.02 21.61 -9.96
C GLU A 541 -0.95 20.59 -9.57
N ALA A 542 -1.09 19.32 -9.97
CA ALA A 542 -0.04 18.31 -9.77
C ALA A 542 1.26 18.63 -10.55
N SER A 543 1.13 19.36 -11.67
CA SER A 543 2.26 19.74 -12.53
C SER A 543 3.03 20.96 -12.00
N THR A 544 2.38 21.88 -11.27
CA THR A 544 3.02 23.05 -10.67
C THR A 544 3.78 22.71 -9.38
N ILE A 545 3.29 21.74 -8.61
CA ILE A 545 3.97 21.23 -7.39
C ILE A 545 5.18 20.34 -7.76
N GLY A 546 5.16 19.69 -8.93
CA GLY A 546 6.28 18.87 -9.42
C GLY A 546 7.51 19.67 -9.87
N ASN A 547 7.37 20.95 -10.18
CA ASN A 547 8.46 21.80 -10.68
C ASN A 547 9.17 22.64 -9.59
N SER A 548 8.62 22.70 -8.37
CA SER A 548 9.26 23.41 -7.24
C SER A 548 10.22 22.53 -6.41
N GLY A 549 10.31 21.24 -6.71
CA GLY A 549 11.25 20.29 -6.07
C GLY A 549 12.65 20.22 -6.70
N GLN A 550 12.92 21.03 -7.73
CA GLN A 550 14.21 21.08 -8.42
C GLN A 550 14.71 22.53 -8.51
N ASN A 551 15.07 23.12 -7.37
CA ASN A 551 16.12 24.13 -7.29
C ASN A 551 16.50 24.30 -5.81
N SER A 552 17.72 23.90 -5.48
CA SER A 552 18.38 24.22 -4.23
C SER A 552 18.75 25.71 -4.22
N VAL A 553 18.05 26.57 -3.48
CA VAL A 553 18.61 27.82 -2.94
C VAL A 553 17.85 28.23 -1.66
N ASP A 554 18.64 28.31 -0.58
CA ASP A 554 18.55 29.12 0.65
C ASP A 554 17.20 29.50 1.28
N LEU A 555 17.07 29.00 2.51
CA LEU A 555 16.14 29.37 3.55
C LEU A 555 16.72 30.59 4.27
N ASP A 556 16.23 31.81 3.99
CA ASP A 556 16.24 32.99 4.89
C ASP A 556 15.72 34.23 4.14
N ALA A 557 14.46 34.61 4.38
CA ALA A 557 13.96 36.00 4.38
C ALA A 557 12.43 36.03 4.54
N PHE A 558 11.95 37.07 5.23
CA PHE A 558 10.56 37.48 5.48
C PHE A 558 9.93 36.96 6.78
N LEU A 559 10.48 37.49 7.87
CA LEU A 559 9.66 38.04 8.95
C LEU A 559 9.19 39.45 8.58
N ASP A 560 8.02 39.78 9.13
CA ASP A 560 7.43 41.10 9.44
C ASP A 560 6.34 41.70 8.52
N ASP A 561 5.22 41.94 9.23
CA ASP A 561 4.20 43.00 9.15
C ASP A 561 2.87 42.80 8.38
N ASP A 562 1.88 42.38 9.18
CA ASP A 562 0.61 43.05 9.51
C ASP A 562 -0.63 43.06 8.57
N ASP A 563 -1.67 42.40 9.10
CA ASP A 563 -3.07 42.82 9.27
C ASP A 563 -3.95 43.21 8.06
N ASN A 564 -4.87 42.32 7.65
CA ASN A 564 -6.27 42.30 8.16
C ASN A 564 -7.23 41.34 7.41
N HIS A 565 -7.97 40.56 8.21
CA HIS A 565 -9.31 40.00 8.04
C HIS A 565 -9.85 39.52 6.67
N HIS A 566 -10.06 38.20 6.51
CA HIS A 566 -11.36 37.55 6.78
C HIS A 566 -11.39 36.02 6.46
N SER A 567 -12.01 35.28 7.39
CA SER A 567 -12.68 33.97 7.24
C SER A 567 -11.85 32.75 6.78
N SER A 568 -11.35 32.03 7.77
CA SER A 568 -10.87 30.65 7.71
C SER A 568 -12.00 29.66 7.38
N GLY A 569 -12.05 29.19 6.14
CA GLY A 569 -12.66 27.91 5.77
C GLY A 569 -11.55 26.87 5.63
N GLY A 570 -11.41 25.98 6.61
CA GLY A 570 -10.39 24.94 6.60
C GLY A 570 -10.63 23.96 5.45
N ILE A 571 -9.76 23.98 4.45
CA ILE A 571 -9.64 22.91 3.46
C ILE A 571 -8.88 21.78 4.15
N THR A 572 -9.61 20.85 4.77
CA THR A 572 -9.06 19.56 5.18
C THR A 572 -8.77 18.77 3.92
N GLY A 573 -7.48 18.68 3.56
CA GLY A 573 -7.00 17.82 2.48
C GLY A 573 -7.36 16.37 2.75
N VAL A 574 -8.43 15.89 2.13
CA VAL A 574 -8.74 14.47 2.05
C VAL A 574 -7.74 13.89 1.06
N ALA A 575 -6.74 13.21 1.61
CA ALA A 575 -5.86 12.34 0.84
C ALA A 575 -6.74 11.30 0.13
N ALA A 576 -7.00 11.52 -1.17
CA ALA A 576 -7.59 10.51 -2.02
C ALA A 576 -6.70 9.27 -1.95
N SER A 577 -7.18 8.25 -1.24
CA SER A 577 -6.60 6.92 -1.17
C SER A 577 -6.29 6.43 -2.60
N GLY A 578 -5.15 5.75 -2.74
CA GLY A 578 -4.44 5.56 -4.02
C GLY A 578 -5.15 4.80 -5.15
N GLY A 579 -6.46 4.55 -5.08
CA GLY A 579 -7.26 3.93 -6.14
C GLY A 579 -7.48 4.81 -7.38
N GLY A 580 -7.77 6.10 -7.20
CA GLY A 580 -8.02 7.03 -8.32
C GLY A 580 -6.76 7.40 -9.11
N ASN A 581 -5.59 7.30 -8.48
CA ASN A 581 -4.31 7.66 -9.08
C ASN A 581 -3.81 6.65 -10.14
N VAL A 582 -4.25 5.39 -10.10
CA VAL A 582 -3.76 4.35 -11.03
C VAL A 582 -4.41 4.46 -12.41
N MET A 583 -5.67 4.89 -12.49
CA MET A 583 -6.39 4.98 -13.76
C MET A 583 -6.07 6.24 -14.59
N LEU A 584 -5.54 7.30 -13.96
CA LEU A 584 -5.46 8.62 -14.58
C LEU A 584 -4.10 9.33 -14.44
N GLN A 585 -3.06 8.67 -13.90
CA GLN A 585 -1.75 9.32 -13.76
C GLN A 585 -1.06 9.53 -15.12
N ARG A 586 -0.86 10.81 -15.49
CA ARG A 586 0.34 11.24 -16.22
C ARG A 586 1.49 11.29 -15.22
N SER A 587 2.55 10.51 -15.41
CA SER A 587 3.80 10.74 -14.68
C SER A 587 4.42 12.07 -15.15
N PRO A 588 4.70 13.06 -14.27
CA PRO A 588 5.26 14.36 -14.67
C PRO A 588 6.71 14.28 -15.19
N GLN A 589 7.43 13.17 -14.96
CA GLN A 589 8.88 13.11 -15.13
C GLN A 589 9.38 12.41 -16.41
N ASN A 590 8.51 11.87 -17.27
CA ASN A 590 8.93 11.14 -18.46
C ASN A 590 8.30 11.68 -19.77
N GLN A 591 8.43 12.99 -20.03
CA GLN A 591 8.09 13.58 -21.33
C GLN A 591 9.06 13.20 -22.48
N GLN A 592 9.98 12.24 -22.31
CA GLN A 592 10.97 11.88 -23.35
C GLN A 592 10.94 10.41 -23.83
N GLN A 593 9.96 9.60 -23.43
CA GLN A 593 9.70 8.32 -24.13
C GLN A 593 8.23 8.26 -24.53
N GLN A 594 7.97 8.59 -25.80
CA GLN A 594 6.70 8.34 -26.47
C GLN A 594 6.46 6.83 -26.55
N SER A 595 5.77 6.26 -25.55
CA SER A 595 4.97 5.06 -25.76
C SER A 595 3.58 5.50 -26.21
N ASN A 596 3.14 5.03 -27.38
CA ASN A 596 1.81 5.28 -27.95
C ASN A 596 0.67 4.56 -27.18
N GLY A 597 0.69 4.57 -25.85
CA GLY A 597 -0.39 4.01 -25.02
C GLY A 597 -1.58 4.96 -24.98
N ARG A 598 -2.79 4.45 -25.22
CA ARG A 598 -4.02 5.23 -25.03
C ARG A 598 -4.25 5.40 -23.54
N ASN A 599 -4.47 6.63 -23.07
CA ASN A 599 -4.90 6.86 -21.70
C ASN A 599 -6.42 6.87 -21.63
N ILE A 600 -6.99 6.49 -20.49
CA ILE A 600 -8.45 6.59 -20.24
C ILE A 600 -8.94 8.04 -20.50
N GLY A 601 -8.10 9.05 -20.21
CA GLY A 601 -8.33 10.47 -20.55
C GLY A 601 -8.65 10.74 -22.03
N ASP A 602 -8.01 10.03 -22.95
CA ASP A 602 -8.26 10.18 -24.38
C ASP A 602 -9.60 9.51 -24.76
N SER A 603 -9.91 8.38 -24.12
CA SER A 603 -11.19 7.68 -24.25
C SER A 603 -12.36 8.54 -23.75
N PHE A 604 -12.18 9.35 -22.70
CA PHE A 604 -13.21 10.27 -22.18
C PHE A 604 -13.69 11.26 -23.24
N LEU A 605 -12.76 11.96 -23.91
CA LEU A 605 -13.09 12.96 -24.92
C LEU A 605 -13.75 12.33 -26.15
N GLU A 606 -13.24 11.18 -26.60
CA GLU A 606 -13.83 10.43 -27.73
C GLU A 606 -15.26 9.96 -27.42
N ILE A 607 -15.53 9.51 -26.19
CA ILE A 607 -16.86 9.09 -25.75
C ILE A 607 -17.80 10.29 -25.68
N VAL A 608 -17.36 11.41 -25.09
CA VAL A 608 -18.15 12.65 -25.04
C VAL A 608 -18.53 13.11 -26.45
N ASP A 609 -17.60 13.11 -27.39
CA ASP A 609 -17.87 13.53 -28.77
C ASP A 609 -18.77 12.54 -29.51
N SER A 610 -18.61 11.23 -29.26
CA SER A 610 -19.50 10.19 -29.78
C SER A 610 -20.94 10.38 -29.28
N LEU A 611 -21.12 10.70 -27.99
CA LEU A 611 -22.44 10.93 -27.39
C LEU A 611 -23.08 12.23 -27.90
N LYS A 612 -22.31 13.31 -28.07
CA LYS A 612 -22.80 14.55 -28.69
C LYS A 612 -23.27 14.32 -30.13
N ALA A 613 -22.49 13.60 -30.93
CA ALA A 613 -22.86 13.27 -32.30
C ALA A 613 -24.16 12.43 -32.36
N PHE A 614 -24.36 11.54 -31.38
CA PHE A 614 -25.61 10.79 -31.24
C PHE A 614 -26.81 11.70 -30.90
N GLU A 615 -26.66 12.60 -29.92
CA GLU A 615 -27.73 13.51 -29.51
C GLU A 615 -28.13 14.49 -30.62
N GLN A 616 -27.15 15.00 -31.38
CA GLN A 616 -27.41 15.82 -32.58
C GLN A 616 -28.21 15.06 -33.64
N LYS A 617 -27.91 13.78 -33.88
CA LYS A 617 -28.70 12.92 -34.79
C LYS A 617 -30.12 12.68 -34.28
N ARG A 618 -30.29 12.48 -32.97
CA ARG A 618 -31.61 12.30 -32.35
C ARG A 618 -32.47 13.56 -32.48
N LEU A 619 -31.92 14.73 -32.18
CA LEU A 619 -32.62 16.03 -32.30
C LEU A 619 -32.90 16.42 -33.76
N GLY A 620 -31.95 16.17 -34.67
CA GLY A 620 -32.12 16.40 -36.10
C GLY A 620 -33.13 15.46 -36.76
N GLY A 621 -33.32 14.25 -36.21
CA GLY A 621 -34.37 13.31 -36.65
C GLY A 621 -35.79 13.69 -36.25
N VAL A 622 -35.95 14.48 -35.17
CA VAL A 622 -37.27 15.00 -34.71
C VAL A 622 -37.69 16.26 -35.48
N SER A 623 -36.76 16.90 -36.20
CA SER A 623 -37.03 18.11 -36.99
C SER A 623 -37.64 17.82 -38.38
N ASN A 624 -37.66 16.55 -38.80
CA ASN A 624 -38.11 16.10 -40.13
C ASN A 624 -39.28 15.08 -40.06
N SER A 625 -40.01 15.02 -38.93
CA SER A 625 -41.22 14.21 -38.76
C SER A 625 -42.47 15.07 -38.65
#